data_AF-A0A0N0LK91-F1
#
_entry.id   AF-A0A0N0LK91-F1
#
_cell.length_a   1.000
_cell.length_b   1.000
_cell.length_c   1.000
_cell.angle_alpha   90.00
_cell.angle_beta   90.00
_cell.angle_gamma   90.00
#
_symmetry.space_group_name_H-M   'P 1'
#
loop_
_entity.id
_entity.type
_entity.pdbx_description
1 polymer ?
#
loop_
_entity_poly.entity_id
_entity_poly.type
_entity_poly.pdbx_seq_one_letter_code
_entity_poly.pdbx_strand_id
1 'polypeptide(L)'
;MSNVVFGNYTPSPPPKGQINIRIGIFFDGTQNNRSNTKAGGNEPGYDPTIEEKEAYNEYSNKKDDSYTNDLSNVARKEYHYFEDKSKYIGKVYIEGIATEDLQGDIDKPLNHKGLAYGAGSTGIIAKVQKGCQIVAEKIDELKNKFEVNTIILDVFGFSRGAAAARNFVYEVNQTNPKNGLLGFILDNNKVEYMSIQIRFL
;
A
#
# COMPACT_ATOMS: atom_id res chain seq x y z
N MET A 1 11.71 0.50 -35.06
CA MET A 1 10.40 -0.06 -34.70
C MET A 1 10.63 -1.11 -33.64
N SER A 2 10.06 -0.98 -32.45
CA SER A 2 10.11 -2.09 -31.49
C SER A 2 9.25 -3.23 -32.02
N ASN A 3 9.80 -4.44 -32.02
CA ASN A 3 9.12 -5.69 -32.36
C ASN A 3 8.31 -6.25 -31.17
N VAL A 4 7.91 -5.37 -30.25
CA VAL A 4 7.20 -5.73 -29.02
C VAL A 4 5.72 -5.51 -29.25
N VAL A 5 4.97 -6.62 -29.31
CA VAL A 5 3.50 -6.62 -29.37
C VAL A 5 3.00 -6.92 -27.96
N PHE A 6 2.33 -5.96 -27.34
CA PHE A 6 1.68 -6.16 -26.05
C PHE A 6 0.31 -6.83 -26.27
N GLY A 7 0.08 -7.98 -25.64
CA GLY A 7 -1.22 -8.63 -25.63
C GLY A 7 -2.20 -7.91 -24.70
N ASN A 8 -3.48 -7.87 -25.09
CA ASN A 8 -4.54 -7.38 -24.21
C ASN A 8 -5.13 -8.57 -23.45
N TYR A 9 -4.78 -8.73 -22.17
CA TYR A 9 -5.56 -9.60 -21.28
C TYR A 9 -6.68 -8.76 -20.65
N THR A 10 -7.90 -8.98 -21.12
CA THR A 10 -9.11 -8.48 -20.47
C THR A 10 -9.78 -9.68 -19.81
N PRO A 11 -9.80 -9.77 -18.47
CA PRO A 11 -10.47 -10.89 -17.80
C PRO A 11 -11.96 -10.88 -18.14
N SER A 12 -12.57 -12.06 -18.20
CA SER A 12 -14.01 -12.20 -18.41
C SER A 12 -14.79 -11.40 -17.35
N PRO A 13 -15.92 -10.77 -17.72
CA PRO A 13 -16.75 -10.06 -16.77
C PRO A 13 -17.30 -11.02 -15.72
N PRO A 14 -17.55 -10.54 -14.47
CA PRO A 14 -18.17 -11.37 -13.44
C PRO A 14 -19.60 -11.78 -13.83
N PRO A 15 -20.15 -12.84 -13.21
CA PRO A 15 -21.56 -13.18 -13.34
C PRO A 15 -22.49 -12.00 -13.03
N LYS A 16 -23.70 -12.01 -13.60
CA LYS A 16 -24.68 -10.95 -13.39
C LYS A 16 -25.00 -10.82 -11.89
N GLY A 17 -24.89 -9.60 -11.37
CA GLY A 17 -25.14 -9.29 -9.96
C GLY A 17 -23.89 -9.29 -9.08
N GLN A 18 -22.75 -9.72 -9.62
CA GLN A 18 -21.47 -9.72 -8.90
C GLN A 18 -20.48 -8.74 -9.53
N ILE A 19 -19.48 -8.34 -8.74
CA ILE A 19 -18.45 -7.37 -9.15
C ILE A 19 -17.04 -7.95 -8.97
N ASN A 20 -16.10 -7.48 -9.79
CA ASN A 20 -14.67 -7.70 -9.55
C ASN A 20 -14.10 -6.41 -8.99
N ILE A 21 -13.45 -6.48 -7.83
CA ILE A 21 -12.77 -5.33 -7.21
C ILE A 21 -11.28 -5.42 -7.54
N ARG A 22 -10.66 -4.33 -7.97
CA ARG A 22 -9.21 -4.27 -8.24
C ARG A 22 -8.54 -3.23 -7.36
N ILE A 23 -7.55 -3.64 -6.58
CA ILE A 23 -6.79 -2.76 -5.68
C ILE A 23 -5.31 -2.74 -6.08
N GLY A 24 -4.76 -1.56 -6.34
CA GLY A 24 -3.32 -1.36 -6.41
C GLY A 24 -2.74 -1.14 -5.02
N ILE A 25 -1.71 -1.91 -4.64
CA ILE A 25 -1.10 -1.86 -3.31
C ILE A 25 0.38 -1.51 -3.46
N PHE A 26 0.80 -0.43 -2.82
CA PHE A 26 2.09 0.20 -3.05
C PHE A 26 2.88 0.29 -1.74
N PHE A 27 3.84 -0.61 -1.55
CA PHE A 27 4.73 -0.62 -0.37
C PHE A 27 6.02 0.17 -0.66
N ASP A 28 6.20 1.32 -0.02
CA ASP A 28 7.37 2.17 -0.25
C ASP A 28 8.65 1.64 0.43
N GLY A 29 9.80 2.11 -0.06
CA GLY A 29 11.12 1.86 0.50
C GLY A 29 11.32 2.56 1.84
N THR A 30 12.34 2.12 2.57
CA THR A 30 12.63 2.66 3.91
C THR A 30 12.95 4.14 3.88
N GLN A 31 12.46 4.83 4.91
CA GLN A 31 12.56 6.28 5.04
C GLN A 31 11.86 7.06 3.92
N ASN A 32 11.10 6.40 3.05
CA ASN A 32 10.19 7.09 2.13
C ASN A 32 8.80 7.17 2.75
N ASN A 33 8.26 8.37 2.85
CA ASN A 33 6.89 8.59 3.27
C ASN A 33 6.30 9.77 2.49
N ARG A 34 5.32 9.49 1.63
CA ARG A 34 4.60 10.50 0.84
C ARG A 34 3.97 11.61 1.70
N SER A 35 3.37 11.27 2.83
CA SER A 35 2.74 12.24 3.73
C SER A 35 3.79 13.16 4.36
N ASN A 36 4.95 12.62 4.73
CA ASN A 36 6.04 13.41 5.31
C ASN A 36 6.73 14.28 4.24
N THR A 37 6.97 13.74 3.04
CA THR A 37 7.45 14.50 1.87
C THR A 37 6.54 15.68 1.55
N LYS A 38 5.21 15.48 1.59
CA LYS A 38 4.23 16.57 1.45
C LYS A 38 4.40 17.60 2.55
N ALA A 39 4.39 17.17 3.81
CA ALA A 39 4.54 18.07 4.94
C ALA A 39 5.84 18.89 4.92
N GLY A 40 6.92 18.32 4.40
CA GLY A 40 8.20 19.00 4.17
C GLY A 40 8.20 20.00 3.00
N GLY A 41 7.13 20.06 2.20
CA GLY A 41 7.01 20.94 1.04
C GLY A 41 7.80 20.46 -0.19
N ASN A 42 8.12 19.16 -0.25
CA ASN A 42 8.93 18.57 -1.31
C ASN A 42 8.09 17.93 -2.44
N GLU A 43 6.76 17.98 -2.36
CA GLU A 43 5.87 17.58 -3.45
C GLU A 43 5.59 18.74 -4.42
N PRO A 44 5.96 18.64 -5.71
CA PRO A 44 5.75 19.72 -6.67
C PRO A 44 4.28 20.09 -6.84
N GLY A 45 3.98 21.38 -6.69
CA GLY A 45 2.62 21.92 -6.87
C GLY A 45 1.68 21.66 -5.69
N TYR A 46 2.22 21.22 -4.54
CA TYR A 46 1.47 21.06 -3.30
C TYR A 46 1.97 22.04 -2.24
N ASP A 47 1.05 22.84 -1.69
CA ASP A 47 1.31 23.71 -0.54
C ASP A 47 0.85 23.01 0.75
N PRO A 48 1.74 22.75 1.72
CA PRO A 48 1.37 21.97 2.91
C PRO A 48 0.39 22.72 3.82
N THR A 49 -0.51 21.98 4.46
CA THR A 49 -1.46 22.54 5.43
C THR A 49 -0.78 23.06 6.69
N ILE A 50 -1.53 23.71 7.57
CA ILE A 50 -1.01 24.19 8.86
C ILE A 50 -0.57 22.98 9.70
N GLU A 51 -1.41 21.95 9.78
CA GLU A 51 -1.17 20.73 10.55
C GLU A 51 0.06 19.97 10.03
N GLU A 52 0.21 19.89 8.71
CA GLU A 52 1.38 19.26 8.09
C GLU A 52 2.68 20.05 8.39
N LYS A 53 2.63 21.38 8.35
CA LYS A 53 3.76 22.23 8.72
C LYS A 53 4.12 22.09 10.20
N GLU A 54 3.12 21.96 11.07
CA GLU A 54 3.34 21.70 12.50
C GLU A 54 4.05 20.35 12.69
N ALA A 55 3.56 19.29 12.04
CA ALA A 55 4.20 17.98 12.08
C ALA A 55 5.64 18.01 11.55
N TYR A 56 5.89 18.71 10.43
CA TYR A 56 7.25 18.90 9.91
C TYR A 56 8.14 19.63 10.92
N ASN A 57 7.65 20.70 11.54
CA ASN A 57 8.44 21.47 12.49
C ASN A 57 8.78 20.69 13.77
N GLU A 58 7.84 19.87 14.25
CA GLU A 58 7.97 19.05 15.45
C GLU A 58 8.84 17.81 15.22
N TYR A 59 8.59 17.07 14.14
CA TYR A 59 9.14 15.72 13.96
C TYR A 59 10.33 15.63 12.99
N SER A 60 10.49 16.59 12.07
CA SER A 60 11.62 16.55 11.15
C SER A 60 12.93 17.01 11.81
N ASN A 61 13.98 16.24 11.57
CA ASN A 61 15.37 16.59 11.84
C ASN A 61 15.96 17.59 10.83
N LYS A 62 15.23 17.92 9.75
CA LYS A 62 15.56 18.93 8.72
C LYS A 62 16.88 18.67 7.98
N LYS A 63 17.36 17.42 7.98
CA LYS A 63 18.64 17.04 7.37
C LYS A 63 18.50 15.84 6.44
N ASP A 64 18.06 14.71 6.98
CA ASP A 64 18.07 13.41 6.32
C ASP A 64 17.07 12.46 6.98
N ASP A 65 15.80 12.85 6.88
CA ASP A 65 14.63 12.05 7.23
C ASP A 65 13.61 12.01 6.08
N SER A 66 12.53 11.26 6.30
CA SER A 66 11.43 11.14 5.33
C SER A 66 10.76 12.45 4.94
N TYR A 67 10.80 13.51 5.76
CA TYR A 67 10.24 14.81 5.39
C TYR A 67 11.13 15.54 4.37
N THR A 68 12.45 15.36 4.47
CA THR A 68 13.41 15.96 3.53
C THR A 68 13.56 15.22 2.20
N ASN A 69 12.90 14.07 2.06
CA ASN A 69 12.95 13.26 0.84
C ASN A 69 11.96 13.76 -0.23
N ASP A 70 12.33 13.57 -1.51
CA ASP A 70 11.41 13.66 -2.65
C ASP A 70 10.54 12.38 -2.73
N LEU A 71 9.44 12.46 -3.47
CA LEU A 71 8.54 11.35 -3.72
C LEU A 71 9.28 10.19 -4.39
N SER A 72 9.15 9.01 -3.80
CA SER A 72 9.68 7.77 -4.37
C SER A 72 8.97 7.42 -5.70
N ASN A 73 9.60 6.54 -6.48
CA ASN A 73 8.93 5.95 -7.64
C ASN A 73 7.67 5.15 -7.26
N VAL A 74 7.58 4.61 -6.04
CA VAL A 74 6.38 3.90 -5.58
C VAL A 74 5.23 4.88 -5.36
N ALA A 75 5.48 6.00 -4.68
CA ALA A 75 4.50 7.06 -4.49
C ALA A 75 4.05 7.66 -5.84
N ARG A 76 4.99 7.95 -6.74
CA ARG A 76 4.69 8.45 -8.10
C ARG A 76 3.86 7.44 -8.90
N LYS A 77 4.19 6.14 -8.83
CA LYS A 77 3.44 5.08 -9.52
C LYS A 77 2.02 4.95 -8.98
N GLU A 78 1.84 5.11 -7.67
CA GLU A 78 0.52 5.14 -7.05
C GLU A 78 -0.30 6.32 -7.54
N TYR A 79 0.27 7.52 -7.67
CA TYR A 79 -0.44 8.67 -8.23
C TYR A 79 -0.97 8.43 -9.64
N HIS A 80 -0.18 7.76 -10.48
CA HIS A 80 -0.57 7.42 -11.85
C HIS A 80 -1.36 6.11 -11.98
N TYR A 81 -1.61 5.40 -10.88
CA TYR A 81 -2.44 4.21 -10.92
C TYR A 81 -3.90 4.58 -11.12
N PHE A 82 -4.52 3.96 -12.12
CA PHE A 82 -5.92 4.17 -12.48
C PHE A 82 -6.85 3.84 -11.31
N GLU A 83 -7.61 4.81 -10.85
CA GLU A 83 -8.64 4.67 -9.82
C GLU A 83 -9.99 5.08 -10.42
N ASP A 84 -11.02 4.24 -10.24
CA ASP A 84 -12.37 4.49 -10.77
C ASP A 84 -13.37 3.69 -9.93
N LYS A 85 -14.05 4.37 -9.00
CA LYS A 85 -15.04 3.76 -8.11
C LYS A 85 -16.21 3.16 -8.89
N SER A 86 -16.58 3.73 -10.05
CA SER A 86 -17.65 3.18 -10.89
C SER A 86 -17.26 1.84 -11.54
N LYS A 87 -15.97 1.56 -11.63
CA LYS A 87 -15.40 0.29 -12.10
C LYS A 87 -14.82 -0.56 -10.97
N TYR A 88 -15.07 -0.20 -9.71
CA TYR A 88 -14.57 -0.91 -8.53
C TYR A 88 -13.05 -1.03 -8.49
N ILE A 89 -12.34 0.01 -8.95
CA ILE A 89 -10.88 0.07 -8.95
C ILE A 89 -10.42 1.10 -7.94
N GLY A 90 -9.56 0.69 -7.00
CA GLY A 90 -8.97 1.54 -5.98
C GLY A 90 -7.47 1.34 -5.83
N LYS A 91 -6.85 2.16 -4.97
CA LYS A 91 -5.43 2.04 -4.63
C LYS A 91 -5.18 2.30 -3.14
N VAL A 92 -4.04 1.77 -2.67
CA VAL A 92 -3.56 1.84 -1.29
C VAL A 92 -2.06 2.08 -1.33
N TYR A 93 -1.63 3.16 -0.69
CA TYR A 93 -0.21 3.47 -0.45
C TYR A 93 0.13 3.11 1.00
N ILE A 94 1.24 2.40 1.19
CA ILE A 94 1.81 2.06 2.50
C ILE A 94 3.22 2.65 2.55
N GLU A 95 3.43 3.53 3.52
CA GLU A 95 4.70 4.19 3.78
C GLU A 95 5.82 3.21 4.15
N GLY A 96 7.04 3.71 3.98
CA GLY A 96 8.26 2.96 4.16
C GLY A 96 8.46 2.45 5.58
N ILE A 97 9.18 1.32 5.67
CA ILE A 97 9.76 0.84 6.93
C ILE A 97 10.51 2.00 7.61
N ALA A 98 10.44 2.06 8.94
CA ALA A 98 11.04 3.10 9.79
C ALA A 98 10.40 4.51 9.66
N THR A 99 9.22 4.64 9.06
CA THR A 99 8.45 5.89 9.02
C THR A 99 7.02 5.66 9.50
N GLU A 100 6.36 6.71 9.96
CA GLU A 100 4.91 6.78 10.15
C GLU A 100 4.41 8.12 9.59
N ASP A 101 3.14 8.17 9.17
CA ASP A 101 2.55 9.38 8.61
C ASP A 101 2.53 10.51 9.64
N LEU A 102 3.13 11.65 9.27
CA LEU A 102 3.24 12.86 10.07
C LEU A 102 3.88 12.64 11.46
N GLN A 103 4.77 11.65 11.58
CA GLN A 103 5.58 11.40 12.76
C GLN A 103 7.07 11.28 12.41
N GLY A 104 7.93 11.36 13.43
CA GLY A 104 9.37 11.24 13.28
C GLY A 104 9.81 9.85 12.83
N ASP A 105 10.84 9.79 12.00
CA ASP A 105 11.45 8.52 11.59
C ASP A 105 11.99 7.76 12.80
N ILE A 106 11.69 6.47 12.88
CA ILE A 106 12.18 5.63 13.97
C ILE A 106 13.61 5.21 13.65
N ASP A 107 14.54 5.91 14.29
CA ASP A 107 16.00 5.75 14.39
C ASP A 107 16.76 5.02 13.27
N LYS A 108 17.74 5.76 12.76
CA LYS A 108 18.85 5.36 11.90
C LYS A 108 19.64 4.16 12.46
N PRO A 109 20.35 3.43 11.59
CA PRO A 109 20.90 2.10 11.87
C PRO A 109 22.17 2.16 12.75
N LEU A 110 22.07 2.60 14.00
CA LEU A 110 23.23 2.65 14.91
C LEU A 110 23.26 1.54 15.96
N ASN A 111 22.22 0.71 16.09
CA ASN A 111 22.29 -0.52 16.89
C ASN A 111 21.71 -1.71 16.12
N HIS A 112 22.53 -2.17 15.17
CA HIS A 112 22.34 -3.35 14.36
C HIS A 112 22.33 -4.61 15.23
N LYS A 113 21.12 -5.13 15.46
CA LYS A 113 20.83 -6.58 15.55
C LYS A 113 19.33 -6.89 15.66
N GLY A 114 18.46 -5.92 15.96
CA GLY A 114 16.99 -6.11 16.04
C GLY A 114 16.19 -5.46 14.90
N LEU A 115 16.40 -4.16 14.63
CA LEU A 115 15.64 -3.40 13.62
C LEU A 115 15.95 -3.79 12.17
N ALA A 116 17.18 -4.26 11.90
CA ALA A 116 17.57 -4.75 10.58
C ALA A 116 16.80 -6.01 10.14
N TYR A 117 16.08 -6.67 11.07
CA TYR A 117 15.25 -7.85 10.79
C TYR A 117 13.77 -7.55 10.57
N GLY A 118 13.36 -6.27 10.46
CA GLY A 118 11.97 -5.92 10.17
C GLY A 118 10.99 -6.18 11.31
N ALA A 119 11.48 -6.27 12.55
CA ALA A 119 10.69 -6.37 13.78
C ALA A 119 10.49 -4.98 14.43
N GLY A 120 9.26 -4.71 14.88
CA GLY A 120 8.85 -3.43 15.49
C GLY A 120 7.59 -2.85 14.84
N SER A 121 7.02 -1.79 15.43
CA SER A 121 5.78 -1.14 14.96
C SER A 121 5.89 -0.53 13.54
N THR A 122 7.10 -0.28 13.05
CA THR A 122 7.37 0.22 11.69
C THR A 122 8.10 -0.81 10.81
N GLY A 123 8.17 -2.06 11.26
CA GLY A 123 8.83 -3.16 10.55
C GLY A 123 8.01 -3.71 9.39
N ILE A 124 8.55 -4.71 8.69
CA ILE A 124 7.90 -5.33 7.53
C ILE A 124 6.53 -5.91 7.91
N ILE A 125 6.46 -6.69 8.99
CA ILE A 125 5.22 -7.31 9.44
C ILE A 125 4.16 -6.26 9.77
N ALA A 126 4.55 -5.17 10.45
CA ALA A 126 3.62 -4.09 10.79
C ALA A 126 3.08 -3.37 9.54
N LYS A 127 3.94 -3.08 8.54
CA LYS A 127 3.49 -2.49 7.28
C LYS A 127 2.59 -3.44 6.49
N VAL A 128 2.83 -4.75 6.53
CA VAL A 128 1.94 -5.76 5.92
C VAL A 128 0.58 -5.80 6.63
N GLN A 129 0.56 -5.75 7.96
CA GLN A 129 -0.68 -5.69 8.74
C GLN A 129 -1.48 -4.40 8.44
N LYS A 130 -0.81 -3.24 8.41
CA LYS A 130 -1.40 -1.95 7.97
C LYS A 130 -1.96 -2.09 6.54
N GLY A 131 -1.20 -2.72 5.65
CA GLY A 131 -1.64 -3.03 4.28
C GLY A 131 -2.92 -3.85 4.23
N CYS A 132 -3.00 -4.97 4.96
CA CYS A 132 -4.20 -5.81 5.03
C CYS A 132 -5.43 -5.02 5.53
N GLN A 133 -5.25 -4.20 6.57
CA GLN A 133 -6.32 -3.38 7.14
C GLN A 133 -6.87 -2.38 6.13
N ILE A 134 -5.99 -1.56 5.54
CA ILE A 134 -6.41 -0.50 4.60
C ILE A 134 -6.98 -1.11 3.31
N VAL A 135 -6.44 -2.23 2.85
CA VAL A 135 -6.99 -2.96 1.69
C VAL A 135 -8.39 -3.47 1.99
N ALA A 136 -8.64 -4.04 3.18
CA ALA A 136 -9.97 -4.50 3.57
C ALA A 136 -10.97 -3.33 3.65
N GLU A 137 -10.57 -2.19 4.22
CA GLU A 137 -11.38 -0.96 4.25
C GLU A 137 -11.70 -0.46 2.84
N LYS A 138 -10.71 -0.46 1.94
CA LYS A 138 -10.92 -0.05 0.54
C LYS A 138 -11.86 -0.99 -0.21
N ILE A 139 -11.76 -2.30 0.05
CA ILE A 139 -12.67 -3.31 -0.51
C ILE A 139 -14.09 -3.07 0.00
N ASP A 140 -14.27 -2.81 1.29
CA ASP A 140 -15.57 -2.53 1.89
C ASP A 140 -16.22 -1.26 1.30
N GLU A 141 -15.42 -0.20 1.13
CA GLU A 141 -15.84 1.04 0.47
C GLU A 141 -16.32 0.79 -0.97
N LEU A 142 -15.57 0.00 -1.75
CA LEU A 142 -15.87 -0.26 -3.15
C LEU A 142 -17.03 -1.25 -3.33
N LYS A 143 -17.15 -2.27 -2.48
CA LYS A 143 -18.21 -3.28 -2.61
C LYS A 143 -19.59 -2.65 -2.45
N ASN A 144 -19.71 -1.68 -1.54
CA ASN A 144 -20.97 -1.09 -1.11
C ASN A 144 -22.01 -2.17 -0.79
N LYS A 145 -22.96 -2.44 -1.68
CA LYS A 145 -24.02 -3.46 -1.51
C LYS A 145 -23.92 -4.65 -2.48
N PHE A 146 -22.91 -4.69 -3.33
CA PHE A 146 -22.76 -5.72 -4.35
C PHE A 146 -21.98 -6.92 -3.83
N GLU A 147 -22.31 -8.10 -4.34
CA GLU A 147 -21.55 -9.33 -4.07
C GLU A 147 -20.20 -9.30 -4.79
N VAL A 148 -19.13 -9.60 -4.08
CA VAL A 148 -17.78 -9.63 -4.66
C VAL A 148 -17.51 -11.00 -5.25
N ASN A 149 -17.23 -11.06 -6.55
CA ASN A 149 -16.79 -12.29 -7.20
C ASN A 149 -15.28 -12.50 -7.00
N THR A 150 -14.49 -11.56 -7.52
CA THR A 150 -13.02 -11.65 -7.52
C THR A 150 -12.41 -10.37 -6.96
N ILE A 151 -11.46 -10.52 -6.04
CA ILE A 151 -10.58 -9.44 -5.59
C ILE A 151 -9.25 -9.58 -6.35
N ILE A 152 -8.88 -8.55 -7.10
CA ILE A 152 -7.64 -8.50 -7.88
C ILE A 152 -6.67 -7.56 -7.16
N LEU A 153 -5.52 -8.07 -6.76
CA LEU A 153 -4.49 -7.32 -6.02
C LEU A 153 -3.28 -7.09 -6.92
N ASP A 154 -3.04 -5.83 -7.31
CA ASP A 154 -1.84 -5.39 -8.02
C ASP A 154 -0.80 -4.95 -6.99
N VAL A 155 0.18 -5.79 -6.70
CA VAL A 155 1.11 -5.55 -5.59
C VAL A 155 2.45 -5.04 -6.12
N PHE A 156 2.88 -3.88 -5.62
CA PHE A 156 4.13 -3.22 -5.94
C PHE A 156 4.96 -2.97 -4.68
N GLY A 157 6.29 -2.95 -4.82
CA GLY A 157 7.15 -2.49 -3.74
C GLY A 157 8.58 -2.18 -4.17
N PHE A 158 9.26 -1.34 -3.39
CA PHE A 158 10.66 -0.93 -3.63
C PHE A 158 11.55 -1.15 -2.41
N SER A 159 12.80 -1.58 -2.61
CA SER A 159 13.77 -1.85 -1.53
C SER A 159 13.16 -2.76 -0.43
N ARG A 160 13.16 -2.36 0.86
CA ARG A 160 12.46 -3.12 1.93
C ARG A 160 10.93 -3.16 1.76
N GLY A 161 10.33 -2.21 1.05
CA GLY A 161 8.94 -2.28 0.61
C GLY A 161 8.68 -3.46 -0.35
N ALA A 162 9.66 -3.87 -1.16
CA ALA A 162 9.54 -5.08 -1.98
C ALA A 162 9.52 -6.37 -1.12
N ALA A 163 10.26 -6.38 -0.01
CA ALA A 163 10.18 -7.47 0.97
C ALA A 163 8.81 -7.51 1.66
N ALA A 164 8.25 -6.34 2.00
CA ALA A 164 6.88 -6.22 2.51
C ALA A 164 5.83 -6.68 1.49
N ALA A 165 5.96 -6.29 0.22
CA ALA A 165 5.09 -6.75 -0.87
C ALA A 165 5.09 -8.28 -1.00
N ARG A 166 6.28 -8.92 -0.95
CA ARG A 166 6.40 -10.39 -1.00
C ARG A 166 5.78 -11.05 0.24
N ASN A 167 6.00 -10.47 1.42
CA ASN A 167 5.42 -10.98 2.65
C ASN A 167 3.89 -10.83 2.68
N PHE A 168 3.35 -9.72 2.17
CA PHE A 168 1.92 -9.53 1.95
C PHE A 168 1.33 -10.60 1.02
N VAL A 169 1.97 -10.88 -0.11
CA VAL A 169 1.52 -11.96 -1.02
C VAL A 169 1.56 -13.33 -0.34
N TYR A 170 2.61 -13.61 0.43
CA TYR A 170 2.70 -14.83 1.22
C TYR A 170 1.56 -14.94 2.24
N GLU A 171 1.26 -13.85 2.95
CA GLU A 171 0.18 -13.77 3.94
C GLU A 171 -1.19 -13.99 3.29
N VAL A 172 -1.46 -13.33 2.16
CA VAL A 172 -2.72 -13.48 1.42
C VAL A 172 -2.87 -14.88 0.80
N ASN A 173 -1.77 -15.63 0.61
CA ASN A 173 -1.82 -17.00 0.10
C ASN A 173 -1.93 -18.06 1.21
N GLN A 174 -2.05 -17.67 2.48
CA GLN A 174 -2.28 -18.63 3.56
C GLN A 174 -3.63 -19.34 3.38
N THR A 175 -3.71 -20.62 3.76
CA THR A 175 -4.93 -21.43 3.68
C THR A 175 -5.60 -21.65 5.03
N ASN A 176 -4.89 -21.36 6.13
CA ASN A 176 -5.41 -21.46 7.48
C ASN A 176 -4.81 -20.36 8.40
N PRO A 177 -5.54 -19.27 8.67
CA PRO A 177 -6.86 -18.93 8.12
C PRO A 177 -6.81 -18.70 6.59
N LYS A 178 -7.94 -18.91 5.91
CA LYS A 178 -8.06 -18.68 4.46
C LYS A 178 -7.69 -17.23 4.15
N ASN A 179 -6.75 -17.04 3.23
CA ASN A 179 -6.21 -15.75 2.82
C ASN A 179 -5.58 -14.91 3.95
N GLY A 180 -5.11 -15.58 5.01
CA GLY A 180 -4.35 -14.96 6.11
C GLY A 180 -5.12 -13.86 6.83
N LEU A 181 -4.39 -12.86 7.31
CA LEU A 181 -4.95 -11.71 8.00
C LEU A 181 -5.96 -10.93 7.14
N LEU A 182 -5.71 -10.75 5.84
CA LEU A 182 -6.64 -10.05 4.96
C LEU A 182 -7.98 -10.80 4.90
N GLY A 183 -7.95 -12.11 4.68
CA GLY A 183 -9.16 -12.95 4.70
C GLY A 183 -9.90 -12.87 6.03
N PHE A 184 -9.18 -12.96 7.15
CA PHE A 184 -9.75 -12.82 8.48
C PHE A 184 -10.47 -11.47 8.71
N ILE A 185 -9.87 -10.35 8.26
CA ILE A 185 -10.50 -9.02 8.37
C ILE A 185 -11.75 -8.93 7.47
N LEU A 186 -11.67 -9.45 6.24
CA LEU A 186 -12.79 -9.48 5.31
C LEU A 186 -13.98 -10.30 5.85
N ASP A 187 -13.70 -11.45 6.48
CA ASP A 187 -14.72 -12.28 7.11
C ASP A 187 -15.41 -11.53 8.28
N ASN A 188 -14.63 -10.86 9.13
CA ASN A 188 -15.16 -10.02 10.21
C ASN A 188 -16.02 -8.85 9.70
N ASN A 189 -15.66 -8.29 8.55
CA ASN A 189 -16.41 -7.23 7.86
C ASN A 189 -17.58 -7.78 7.02
N LYS A 190 -17.86 -9.09 7.07
CA LYS A 190 -18.91 -9.76 6.28
C LYS A 190 -18.76 -9.50 4.78
N VAL A 191 -17.52 -9.49 4.30
CA VAL A 191 -17.20 -9.39 2.87
C VAL A 191 -17.00 -10.80 2.34
N GLU A 192 -18.01 -11.34 1.67
CA GLU A 192 -17.88 -12.61 0.96
C GLU A 192 -17.26 -12.40 -0.43
N TYR A 193 -16.35 -13.30 -0.81
CA TYR A 193 -15.71 -13.31 -2.12
C TYR A 193 -15.42 -14.74 -2.59
N MET A 194 -15.50 -14.98 -3.91
CA MET A 194 -15.19 -16.31 -4.46
C MET A 194 -13.68 -16.55 -4.57
N SER A 195 -12.90 -15.56 -5.02
CA SER A 195 -11.46 -15.72 -5.20
C SER A 195 -10.66 -14.43 -5.02
N ILE A 196 -9.38 -14.59 -4.70
CA ILE A 196 -8.37 -13.53 -4.77
C ILE A 196 -7.38 -13.88 -5.87
N GLN A 197 -7.12 -12.93 -6.77
CA GLN A 197 -6.11 -13.01 -7.82
C GLN A 197 -5.00 -12.01 -7.52
N ILE A 198 -3.75 -12.45 -7.53
CA ILE A 198 -2.59 -11.58 -7.29
C ILE A 198 -1.86 -11.35 -8.60
N ARG A 199 -1.62 -10.08 -8.94
CA ARG A 199 -0.72 -9.66 -10.00
C ARG A 199 0.48 -8.97 -9.35
N PHE A 200 1.61 -9.65 -9.32
CA PHE A 200 2.85 -9.11 -8.77
C PHE A 200 3.61 -8.36 -9.86
N LEU A 201 3.78 -7.04 -9.72
CA LEU A 201 4.14 -6.10 -10.79
C LEU A 201 5.24 -5.10 -10.40
#